data_AF-A0A940IFK2-F1
#
_entry.id   AF-A0A940IFK2-F1
#
_cell.length_a   1.000
_cell.length_b   1.000
_cell.length_c   1.000
_cell.angle_alpha   90.00
_cell.angle_beta   90.00
_cell.angle_gamma   90.00
#
_symmetry.space_group_name_H-M   'P 1'
#
loop_
_entity.id
_entity.type
_entity.pdbx_description
1 polymer ?
#
loop_
_entity_poly.entity_id
_entity_poly.type
_entity_poly.pdbx_seq_one_letter_code
_entity_poly.pdbx_strand_id
1 'polypeptide(L)'
;MKLGLVSMGYLPYVRRRMRKSGLRLSVRWGKIYTVAAVECVQPETEAQLRARDVMARASAAAKEELQDPERRLYWDSHAAEMGYKTARGACVAHHIRRIKAEEEAEQRRQRSLEALRAWAEEARARRERRRQEMEEEMNRPVSEEVMRRMMAAEARLHERLRLAERYEFRRRRTEVFT
;
A
#
# COMPACT_ATOMS: atom_id res chain seq x y z
N MET A 1 -0.47 0.87 62.40
CA MET A 1 -0.43 -0.61 62.36
C MET A 1 1.02 -1.09 62.30
N LYS A 2 1.49 -1.81 63.32
CA LYS A 2 2.82 -2.45 63.33
C LYS A 2 2.74 -3.74 62.49
N LEU A 3 3.47 -3.82 61.39
CA LEU A 3 3.63 -5.07 60.64
C LEU A 3 5.01 -5.64 60.95
N GLY A 4 5.02 -6.79 61.62
CA GLY A 4 6.22 -7.55 61.99
C GLY A 4 6.97 -8.09 60.77
N LEU A 5 8.24 -8.43 60.99
CA LEU A 5 9.09 -9.14 60.04
C LEU A 5 8.40 -10.42 59.58
N VAL A 6 8.01 -10.46 58.30
CA VAL A 6 7.44 -11.64 57.67
C VAL A 6 8.59 -12.56 57.27
N SER A 7 8.64 -13.78 57.82
CA SER A 7 9.65 -14.78 57.48
C SER A 7 9.66 -15.08 55.98
N MET A 8 10.82 -15.42 55.41
CA MET A 8 10.99 -15.64 53.96
C MET A 8 10.00 -16.66 53.36
N GLY A 9 9.52 -17.64 54.15
CA GLY A 9 8.51 -18.61 53.71
C GLY A 9 7.09 -18.04 53.54
N TYR A 10 6.76 -16.93 54.20
CA TYR A 10 5.44 -16.30 54.11
C TYR A 10 5.33 -15.29 52.95
N LEU A 11 6.45 -14.76 52.45
CA LEU A 11 6.48 -13.78 51.37
C LEU A 11 5.76 -14.23 50.07
N PRO A 12 5.90 -15.49 49.60
CA PRO A 12 5.17 -15.98 48.42
C PRO A 12 3.64 -15.98 48.63
N TYR A 13 3.18 -16.40 49.81
CA TYR A 13 1.76 -16.45 50.15
C TYR A 13 1.15 -15.04 50.26
N VAL A 14 1.83 -14.13 50.94
CA VAL A 14 1.37 -12.73 51.08
C VAL A 14 1.37 -12.03 49.72
N ARG A 15 2.37 -12.25 48.85
CA ARG A 15 2.36 -11.75 47.47
C ARG A 15 1.15 -12.22 46.68
N ARG A 16 0.79 -13.51 46.78
CA ARG A 16 -0.35 -14.10 46.07
C ARG A 16 -1.69 -13.53 46.56
N ARG A 17 -1.84 -13.33 47.87
CA ARG A 17 -3.04 -12.75 48.48
C ARG A 17 -3.21 -11.26 48.12
N MET A 18 -2.13 -10.48 48.20
CA MET A 18 -2.14 -9.05 47.86
C MET A 18 -2.42 -8.81 46.37
N ARG A 19 -1.90 -9.69 45.48
CA ARG A 19 -2.22 -9.64 44.04
C ARG A 19 -3.72 -9.86 43.76
N LYS A 20 -4.39 -10.73 44.53
CA LYS A 20 -5.85 -10.93 44.43
C LYS A 20 -6.66 -9.72 44.90
N SER A 21 -6.10 -8.88 45.78
CA SER A 21 -6.76 -7.69 46.31
C SER A 21 -6.33 -6.39 45.62
N GLY A 22 -5.70 -6.46 44.43
CA GLY A 22 -5.25 -5.27 43.69
C GLY A 22 -4.10 -4.50 44.36
N LEU A 23 -3.38 -5.11 45.29
CA LEU A 23 -2.26 -4.49 45.99
C LEU A 23 -0.94 -5.12 45.56
N ARG A 24 0.09 -4.30 45.33
CA ARG A 24 1.45 -4.75 45.06
C ARG A 24 2.33 -4.56 46.29
N LEU A 25 3.07 -5.59 46.66
CA LEU A 25 4.08 -5.48 47.71
C LEU A 25 5.36 -4.89 47.13
N SER A 26 5.86 -3.83 47.75
CA SER A 26 7.17 -3.25 47.47
C SER A 26 8.05 -3.37 48.72
N VAL A 27 9.30 -3.76 48.55
CA VAL A 27 10.28 -3.82 49.64
C VAL A 27 11.31 -2.73 49.40
N ARG A 28 11.41 -1.79 50.34
CA ARG A 28 12.38 -0.69 50.27
C ARG A 28 13.00 -0.51 51.65
N TRP A 29 14.33 -0.46 51.72
CA TRP A 29 15.06 -0.26 52.99
C TRP A 29 14.65 -1.26 54.10
N GLY A 30 14.46 -2.53 53.76
CA GLY A 30 14.05 -3.57 54.71
C GLY A 30 12.61 -3.47 55.21
N LYS A 31 11.81 -2.51 54.73
CA LYS A 31 10.39 -2.35 55.08
C LYS A 31 9.49 -2.80 53.93
N ILE A 32 8.39 -3.45 54.28
CA ILE A 32 7.37 -3.92 53.33
C ILE A 32 6.26 -2.87 53.25
N TYR A 33 5.99 -2.40 52.03
CA TYR A 33 4.95 -1.45 51.71
C TYR A 33 3.88 -2.12 50.84
N THR A 34 2.61 -1.85 51.12
CA THR A 34 1.48 -2.17 50.24
C THR A 34 1.19 -0.94 49.40
N VAL A 35 1.32 -1.08 48.08
CA VAL A 35 0.99 -0.02 47.13
C VAL A 35 -0.27 -0.46 46.39
N ALA A 36 -1.25 0.45 46.21
CA ALA A 36 -2.33 0.20 45.26
C ALA A 36 -1.71 -0.11 43.90
N ALA A 37 -2.08 -1.23 43.29
CA ALA A 37 -1.73 -1.45 41.90
C ALA A 37 -2.44 -0.34 41.12
N VAL A 38 -1.68 0.66 40.68
CA VAL A 38 -2.20 1.64 39.74
C VAL A 38 -2.54 0.85 38.49
N GLU A 39 -3.83 0.66 38.23
CA GLU A 39 -4.31 0.13 36.96
C GLU A 39 -3.98 1.19 35.92
N CYS A 40 -2.79 1.07 35.34
CA CYS A 40 -2.43 1.84 34.17
C CYS A 40 -3.22 1.23 33.00
N VAL A 41 -4.48 1.65 32.87
CA VAL A 41 -5.33 1.31 31.73
C VAL A 41 -4.87 2.20 30.59
N GLN A 42 -3.77 1.82 29.94
CA GLN A 42 -3.46 2.40 28.64
C GLN A 42 -4.44 1.80 27.63
N PRO A 43 -5.10 2.63 26.80
CA PRO A 43 -5.94 2.11 25.73
C PRO A 43 -5.08 1.25 24.80
N GLU A 44 -5.62 0.10 24.38
CA GLU A 44 -4.93 -0.78 23.44
C GLU A 44 -4.67 -0.02 22.13
N THR A 45 -3.43 -0.08 21.65
CA THR A 45 -3.07 0.51 20.35
C THR A 45 -3.62 -0.35 19.22
N GLU A 46 -3.89 0.24 18.05
CA GLU A 46 -4.28 -0.53 16.86
C GLU A 46 -3.28 -1.64 16.52
N ALA A 47 -1.98 -1.39 16.73
CA ALA A 47 -0.95 -2.39 16.50
C ALA A 47 -1.10 -3.61 17.42
N GLN A 48 -1.46 -3.38 18.69
CA GLN A 48 -1.72 -4.46 19.65
C GLN A 48 -2.98 -5.26 19.28
N LEU A 49 -4.04 -4.58 18.87
CA LEU A 49 -5.27 -5.23 18.39
C LEU A 49 -4.98 -6.11 17.17
N ARG A 50 -4.30 -5.57 16.15
CA ARG A 50 -3.91 -6.35 14.96
C ARG A 50 -3.02 -7.53 15.30
N ALA A 51 -2.04 -7.36 16.20
CA ALA A 51 -1.18 -8.47 16.63
C ALA A 51 -1.97 -9.58 17.32
N ARG A 52 -2.96 -9.21 18.15
CA ARG A 52 -3.86 -10.13 18.83
C ARG A 52 -4.74 -10.88 17.82
N ASP A 53 -5.25 -10.21 16.80
CA ASP A 53 -6.05 -10.83 15.74
C ASP A 53 -5.24 -11.80 14.88
N VAL A 54 -4.02 -11.44 14.50
CA VAL A 54 -3.10 -12.35 13.78
C VAL A 54 -2.80 -13.58 14.65
N MET A 55 -2.52 -13.37 15.94
CA MET A 55 -2.27 -14.48 16.87
C MET A 55 -3.49 -15.38 17.05
N ALA A 56 -4.70 -14.80 17.13
CA ALA A 56 -5.94 -15.55 17.25
C ALA A 56 -6.22 -16.39 16.00
N ARG A 57 -6.10 -15.80 14.80
CA ARG A 57 -6.25 -16.50 13.51
C ARG A 57 -5.23 -17.63 13.38
N ALA A 58 -3.96 -17.35 13.66
CA ALA A 58 -2.90 -18.37 13.61
C ALA A 58 -3.13 -19.50 14.61
N SER A 59 -3.61 -19.18 15.82
CA SER A 59 -3.92 -20.18 16.85
C SER A 59 -5.11 -21.06 16.49
N ALA A 60 -6.12 -20.51 15.80
CA ALA A 60 -7.26 -21.27 15.31
C ALA A 60 -6.85 -22.22 14.19
N ALA A 61 -6.12 -21.73 13.19
CA ALA A 61 -5.60 -22.55 12.09
C ALA A 61 -4.68 -23.68 12.59
N ALA A 62 -3.76 -23.37 13.52
CA ALA A 62 -2.90 -24.37 14.13
C ALA A 62 -3.69 -25.40 14.94
N LYS A 63 -4.79 -25.01 15.58
CA LYS A 63 -5.64 -25.94 16.32
C LYS A 63 -6.32 -26.92 15.37
N GLU A 64 -6.82 -26.47 14.23
CA GLU A 64 -7.43 -27.34 13.21
C GLU A 64 -6.40 -28.30 12.62
N GLU A 65 -5.21 -27.81 12.25
CA GLU A 65 -4.17 -28.63 11.65
C GLU A 65 -3.63 -29.70 12.61
N LEU A 66 -3.53 -29.39 13.90
CA LEU A 66 -3.06 -30.32 14.93
C LEU A 66 -4.14 -31.30 15.42
N GLN A 67 -5.37 -31.25 14.90
CA GLN A 67 -6.35 -32.32 15.12
C GLN A 67 -5.94 -33.60 14.39
N ASP A 68 -5.25 -33.47 13.26
CA ASP A 68 -4.72 -34.59 12.51
C ASP A 68 -3.44 -35.14 13.20
N PRO A 69 -3.42 -36.43 13.60
CA PRO A 69 -2.26 -37.03 14.26
C PRO A 69 -1.00 -37.04 13.38
N GLU A 70 -1.13 -37.18 12.06
CA GLU A 70 0.04 -37.18 11.16
C GLU A 70 0.68 -35.80 11.08
N ARG A 71 -0.16 -34.76 10.97
CA ARG A 71 0.28 -33.36 11.00
C ARG A 71 0.94 -33.01 12.31
N ARG A 72 0.45 -33.54 13.43
CA ARG A 72 1.05 -33.33 14.74
C ARG A 72 2.47 -33.90 14.81
N LEU A 73 2.69 -35.12 14.31
CA LEU A 73 4.02 -35.73 14.23
C LEU A 73 4.97 -34.91 13.35
N TYR A 74 4.48 -34.43 12.21
CA TYR A 74 5.24 -33.52 11.34
C TYR A 74 5.66 -32.24 12.09
N TRP A 75 4.74 -31.61 12.83
CA TRP A 75 5.07 -30.40 13.56
C TRP A 75 5.96 -30.64 14.78
N ASP A 76 5.92 -31.84 15.37
CA ASP A 76 6.81 -32.21 16.47
C ASP A 76 8.26 -32.38 15.99
N SER A 77 8.50 -32.97 14.81
CA SER A 77 9.84 -33.01 14.22
C SER A 77 10.33 -31.63 13.80
N HIS A 78 9.48 -30.84 13.14
CA HIS A 78 9.79 -29.45 12.74
C HIS A 78 9.99 -28.50 13.93
N ALA A 79 9.36 -28.76 15.07
CA ALA A 79 9.56 -27.94 16.27
C ALA A 79 11.01 -28.01 16.75
N ALA A 80 11.62 -29.21 16.75
CA ALA A 80 13.01 -29.38 17.13
C ALA A 80 13.96 -28.63 16.19
N GLU A 81 13.73 -28.72 14.88
CA GLU A 81 14.53 -28.02 13.85
C GLU A 81 14.47 -26.50 14.00
N MET A 82 13.29 -25.96 14.30
CA MET A 82 13.08 -24.52 14.48
C MET A 82 13.36 -24.02 15.91
N GLY A 83 13.76 -24.88 16.84
CA GLY A 83 14.06 -24.51 18.23
C GLY A 83 12.83 -24.24 19.12
N TYR A 84 11.65 -24.73 18.74
CA TYR A 84 10.43 -24.64 19.54
C TYR A 84 10.28 -25.84 20.48
N LYS A 85 9.72 -25.59 21.68
CA LYS A 85 9.49 -26.64 22.68
C LYS A 85 8.30 -27.55 22.37
N THR A 86 7.40 -27.12 21.50
CA THR A 86 6.14 -27.84 21.20
C THR A 86 5.76 -27.71 19.72
N ALA A 87 5.16 -28.76 19.14
CA ALA A 87 4.53 -28.69 17.82
C ALA A 87 3.57 -27.51 17.68
N ARG A 88 2.77 -27.23 18.72
CA ARG A 88 1.84 -26.10 18.72
C ARG A 88 2.56 -24.77 18.55
N GLY A 89 3.68 -24.56 19.25
CA GLY A 89 4.47 -23.34 19.12
C GLY A 89 5.02 -23.16 17.70
N ALA A 90 5.54 -24.25 17.12
CA ALA A 90 6.07 -24.25 15.76
C ALA A 90 4.99 -23.98 14.71
N CYS A 91 3.86 -24.68 14.80
CA CYS A 91 2.73 -24.53 13.88
C CYS A 91 2.12 -23.12 13.94
N VAL A 92 1.91 -22.57 15.15
CA VAL A 92 1.42 -21.18 15.31
C VAL A 92 2.40 -20.19 14.71
N ALA A 93 3.70 -20.33 14.95
CA ALA A 93 4.71 -19.45 14.39
C ALA A 93 4.73 -19.50 12.85
N HIS A 94 4.56 -20.68 12.26
CA HIS A 94 4.42 -20.84 10.82
C HIS A 94 3.21 -20.08 10.27
N HIS A 95 2.03 -20.26 10.86
CA HIS A 95 0.82 -19.56 10.43
C HIS A 95 0.91 -18.03 10.61
N ILE A 96 1.56 -17.54 11.66
CA ILE A 96 1.85 -16.10 11.80
C ILE A 96 2.69 -15.59 10.63
N ARG A 97 3.76 -16.30 10.26
CA ARG A 97 4.62 -15.91 9.13
C ARG A 97 3.83 -15.93 7.83
N ARG A 98 2.98 -16.94 7.63
CA ARG A 98 2.14 -17.06 6.43
C ARG A 98 1.15 -15.90 6.31
N ILE A 99 0.38 -15.61 7.36
CA ILE A 99 -0.58 -14.49 7.38
C ILE A 99 0.12 -13.17 7.10
N LYS A 100 1.27 -12.91 7.74
CA LYS A 100 2.04 -11.67 7.49
C LYS A 100 2.52 -11.57 6.05
N ALA A 101 3.01 -12.66 5.46
CA ALA A 101 3.44 -12.68 4.07
C ALA A 101 2.27 -12.43 3.10
N GLU A 102 1.09 -12.98 3.38
CA GLU A 102 -0.13 -12.73 2.61
C GLU A 102 -0.55 -11.25 2.69
N GLU A 103 -0.58 -10.67 3.89
CA GLU A 103 -0.90 -9.26 4.12
C GLU A 103 0.10 -8.32 3.41
N GLU A 104 1.40 -8.62 3.46
CA GLU A 104 2.42 -7.86 2.74
C GLU A 104 2.27 -7.98 1.22
N ALA A 105 1.97 -9.17 0.70
CA ALA A 105 1.73 -9.38 -0.72
C ALA A 105 0.49 -8.65 -1.21
N GLU A 106 -0.57 -8.59 -0.40
CA GLU A 106 -1.77 -7.81 -0.70
C GLU A 106 -1.50 -6.30 -0.69
N GLN A 107 -0.76 -5.80 0.30
CA GLN A 107 -0.35 -4.39 0.31
C GLN A 107 0.51 -4.02 -0.90
N ARG A 108 1.43 -4.89 -1.32
CA ARG A 108 2.22 -4.67 -2.54
C ARG A 108 1.33 -4.63 -3.78
N ARG A 109 0.33 -5.52 -3.87
CA ARG A 109 -0.66 -5.52 -4.96
C ARG A 109 -1.46 -4.23 -4.97
N GLN A 110 -1.98 -3.79 -3.82
CA GLN A 110 -2.72 -2.53 -3.70
C GLN A 110 -1.87 -1.33 -4.14
N ARG A 111 -0.64 -1.21 -3.65
CA ARG A 111 0.29 -0.15 -4.07
C ARG A 111 0.57 -0.17 -5.56
N SER A 112 0.72 -1.37 -6.15
CA SER A 112 0.93 -1.50 -7.59
C SER A 112 -0.29 -1.05 -8.40
N LEU A 113 -1.50 -1.37 -7.93
CA LEU A 113 -2.75 -0.93 -8.56
C LEU A 113 -2.94 0.58 -8.44
N GLU A 114 -2.64 1.16 -7.28
CA GLU A 114 -2.66 2.60 -7.06
C GLU A 114 -1.66 3.32 -7.96
N ALA A 115 -0.44 2.80 -8.09
CA ALA A 115 0.57 3.33 -9.00
C ALA A 115 0.10 3.26 -10.47
N LEU A 116 -0.54 2.17 -10.89
CA LEU A 116 -1.11 2.04 -12.23
C LEU A 116 -2.25 3.03 -12.46
N ARG A 117 -3.12 3.24 -11.47
CA ARG A 117 -4.19 4.23 -11.54
C ARG A 117 -3.63 5.65 -11.66
N ALA A 118 -2.68 6.01 -10.80
CA ALA A 118 -2.01 7.31 -10.85
C ALA A 118 -1.31 7.54 -12.19
N TRP A 119 -0.62 6.53 -12.71
CA TRP A 119 -0.01 6.59 -14.04
C TRP A 119 -1.03 6.79 -15.16
N ALA A 120 -2.17 6.09 -15.09
CA ALA A 120 -3.23 6.23 -16.07
C ALA A 120 -3.90 7.62 -16.03
N GLU A 121 -4.12 8.18 -14.84
CA GLU A 121 -4.63 9.53 -14.66
C GLU A 121 -3.63 10.58 -15.19
N GLU A 122 -2.34 10.41 -14.88
CA GLU A 122 -1.31 11.30 -15.39
C GLU A 122 -1.22 11.23 -16.92
N ALA A 123 -1.30 10.04 -17.52
CA ALA A 123 -1.33 9.86 -18.96
C ALA A 123 -2.53 10.55 -19.61
N ARG A 124 -3.72 10.51 -18.97
CA ARG A 124 -4.91 11.24 -19.43
C ARG A 124 -4.68 12.74 -19.35
N ALA A 125 -4.18 13.25 -18.22
CA ALA A 125 -3.89 14.67 -18.04
C ALA A 125 -2.86 15.18 -19.05
N ARG A 126 -1.81 14.41 -19.36
CA ARG A 126 -0.83 14.77 -20.40
C ARG A 126 -1.46 14.84 -21.79
N ARG A 127 -2.37 13.91 -22.12
CA ARG A 127 -3.09 13.94 -23.41
C ARG A 127 -4.03 15.14 -23.51
N GLU A 128 -4.70 15.48 -22.42
CA GLU A 128 -5.59 16.62 -22.35
C GLU A 128 -4.84 17.94 -22.48
N ARG A 129 -3.70 18.10 -21.79
CA ARG A 129 -2.81 19.26 -21.97
C ARG A 129 -2.34 19.42 -23.40
N ARG A 130 -1.86 18.33 -24.04
CA ARG A 130 -1.47 18.39 -25.46
C ARG A 130 -2.64 18.75 -26.37
N ARG A 131 -3.86 18.31 -26.06
CA ARG A 131 -5.05 18.68 -26.81
C ARG A 131 -5.33 20.18 -26.68
N GLN A 132 -5.27 20.71 -25.45
CA GLN A 132 -5.45 22.13 -25.18
C GLN A 132 -4.37 22.97 -25.87
N GLU A 133 -3.10 22.57 -25.79
CA GLU A 133 -1.99 23.24 -26.49
C GLU A 133 -2.22 23.27 -28.01
N MET A 134 -2.63 22.16 -28.63
CA MET A 134 -2.98 22.14 -30.06
C MET A 134 -4.19 23.02 -30.39
N GLU A 135 -5.20 23.04 -29.54
CA GLU A 135 -6.38 23.89 -29.72
C GLU A 135 -6.02 25.38 -29.60
N GLU A 136 -5.17 25.74 -28.64
CA GLU A 136 -4.61 27.08 -28.49
C GLU A 136 -3.73 27.48 -29.68
N GLU A 137 -2.88 26.58 -30.19
CA GLU A 137 -2.08 26.80 -31.39
C GLU A 137 -2.97 26.99 -32.64
N MET A 138 -4.02 26.19 -32.79
CA MET A 138 -4.98 26.32 -33.89
C MET A 138 -5.81 27.60 -33.80
N ASN A 139 -6.17 28.02 -32.59
CA ASN A 139 -6.92 29.26 -32.34
C ASN A 139 -6.02 30.50 -32.27
N ARG A 140 -4.69 30.33 -32.39
CA ARG A 140 -3.76 31.45 -32.39
C ARG A 140 -3.99 32.27 -33.65
N PRO A 141 -4.30 33.57 -33.54
CA PRO A 141 -4.55 34.40 -34.70
C PRO A 141 -3.29 34.40 -35.57
N VAL A 142 -3.46 33.98 -36.83
CA VAL A 142 -2.40 34.08 -37.84
C VAL A 142 -2.06 35.57 -37.96
N SER A 143 -0.80 35.92 -37.71
CA SER A 143 -0.31 37.30 -37.86
C SER A 143 -0.72 37.85 -39.22
N GLU A 144 -1.16 39.12 -39.28
CA GLU A 144 -1.53 39.79 -40.53
C GLU A 144 -0.45 39.64 -41.61
N GLU A 145 0.82 39.62 -41.21
CA GLU A 145 1.94 39.47 -42.14
C GLU A 145 2.00 38.06 -42.77
N VAL A 146 1.68 37.03 -41.98
CA VAL A 146 1.59 35.64 -42.46
C VAL A 146 0.37 35.49 -43.37
N MET A 147 -0.76 36.09 -43.00
CA MET A 147 -1.97 36.08 -43.82
C MET A 147 -1.74 36.79 -45.16
N ARG A 148 -1.07 37.94 -45.18
CA ARG A 148 -0.67 38.64 -46.41
C ARG A 148 0.25 37.79 -47.29
N ARG A 149 1.22 37.07 -46.70
CA ARG A 149 2.11 36.16 -47.45
C ARG A 149 1.35 34.96 -48.03
N MET A 150 0.42 34.38 -47.28
CA MET A 150 -0.44 33.29 -47.76
C MET A 150 -1.33 33.74 -48.92
N MET A 151 -2.03 34.86 -48.78
CA MET A 151 -2.88 35.41 -49.84
C MET A 151 -2.07 35.75 -51.11
N ALA A 152 -0.86 36.29 -50.96
CA ALA A 152 0.04 36.54 -52.10
C ALA A 152 0.52 35.25 -52.77
N ALA A 153 0.76 34.19 -52.00
CA ALA A 153 1.14 32.88 -52.54
C ALA A 153 -0.03 32.21 -53.29
N GLU A 154 -1.24 32.29 -52.75
CA GLU A 154 -2.46 31.81 -53.42
C GLU A 154 -2.74 32.57 -54.71
N ALA A 155 -2.59 33.90 -54.70
CA ALA A 155 -2.73 34.71 -55.92
C ALA A 155 -1.75 34.28 -57.02
N ARG A 156 -0.48 34.01 -56.66
CA ARG A 156 0.53 33.50 -57.60
C ARG A 156 0.18 32.11 -58.13
N LEU A 157 -0.39 31.24 -57.30
CA LEU A 157 -0.87 29.92 -57.69
C LEU A 157 -2.03 30.02 -58.68
N HIS A 158 -3.01 30.86 -58.40
CA HIS A 158 -4.13 31.11 -59.31
C HIS A 158 -3.69 31.70 -60.64
N GLU A 159 -2.72 32.62 -60.64
CA GLU A 159 -2.17 33.18 -61.86
C GLU A 159 -1.43 32.11 -62.69
N ARG A 160 -0.66 31.24 -62.04
CA ARG A 160 0.00 30.09 -62.70
C ARG A 160 -1.02 29.12 -63.29
N LEU A 161 -2.10 28.80 -62.57
CA LEU A 161 -3.18 27.95 -63.06
C LEU A 161 -3.87 28.56 -64.29
N ARG A 162 -4.22 29.85 -64.24
CA ARG A 162 -4.81 30.56 -65.40
C ARG A 162 -3.88 30.58 -66.61
N LEU A 163 -2.58 30.74 -66.40
CA LEU A 163 -1.60 30.67 -67.48
C LEU A 163 -1.53 29.26 -68.07
N ALA A 164 -1.49 28.22 -67.23
CA ALA A 164 -1.51 26.83 -67.69
C ALA A 164 -2.78 26.51 -68.51
N GLU A 165 -3.95 26.92 -68.04
CA GLU A 165 -5.22 26.78 -68.78
C GLU A 165 -5.17 27.49 -70.14
N ARG A 166 -4.59 28.70 -70.22
CA ARG A 166 -4.41 29.43 -71.48
C ARG A 166 -3.44 28.72 -72.43
N TYR A 167 -2.37 28.13 -71.90
CA TYR A 167 -1.43 27.34 -72.70
C TYR A 167 -2.09 26.07 -73.23
N GLU A 168 -2.81 25.32 -72.40
CA GLU A 168 -3.57 24.15 -72.83
C GLU A 168 -4.62 24.49 -73.87
N PHE A 169 -5.35 25.60 -73.69
CA PHE A 169 -6.34 26.07 -74.66
C PHE A 169 -5.70 26.41 -76.01
N ARG A 170 -4.55 27.12 -76.03
CA ARG A 170 -3.82 27.40 -77.28
C ARG A 170 -3.33 26.13 -77.96
N ARG A 171 -2.77 25.20 -77.18
CA ARG A 171 -2.27 23.91 -77.69
C ARG A 171 -3.40 23.09 -78.34
N ARG A 172 -4.54 22.95 -77.66
CA ARG A 172 -5.73 22.27 -78.23
C ARG A 172 -6.23 22.96 -79.48
N ARG A 173 -6.20 24.29 -79.52
CA ARG A 173 -6.59 25.05 -80.71
C ARG A 173 -5.63 24.80 -81.88
N THR A 174 -4.31 24.71 -81.65
CA THR A 174 -3.35 24.39 -82.73
C THR A 174 -3.45 22.95 -83.23
N GLU A 175 -3.81 22.00 -82.36
CA GLU A 175 -4.02 20.58 -82.74
C GLU A 175 -5.27 20.35 -83.59
N VAL A 176 -6.24 21.28 -83.61
CA VAL A 176 -7.46 21.20 -84.46
C VAL A 176 -7.21 21.73 -85.89
N PHE A 177 -6.11 22.44 -86.14
CA PHE A 177 -5.77 23.00 -87.47
C PHE A 177 -4.61 22.28 -88.18
N THR A 178 -4.17 21.12 -87.66
CA THR A 178 -3.27 20.16 -88.31
C THR A 178 -4.05 18.90 -88.64
#